data_AF-A0A929ZH39-F1
#
_entry.id   AF-A0A929ZH39-F1
#
_cell.length_a   1.000
_cell.length_b   1.000
_cell.length_c   1.000
_cell.angle_alpha   90.00
_cell.angle_beta   90.00
_cell.angle_gamma   90.00
#
_symmetry.space_group_name_H-M   'P 1'
#
loop_
_entity.id
_entity.type
_entity.pdbx_description
1 polymer ?
#
loop_
_entity_poly.entity_id
_entity_poly.type
_entity_poly.pdbx_seq_one_letter_code
_entity_poly.pdbx_strand_id
1 'polypeptide(L)'
;MTLPDIYVPAGSSGHGNFTVDIDPQRAGWAFSGLRVLVLEAGASQVVETGEAELLVLPLAGGATVEVDGQTFELEGRRSVFSGVTDYLYVGRGKEFTITSVQGGRFALPAAVAARDLPVAHYPK
;
A
#
# COMPACT_ATOMS: atom_id res chain seq x y z
N MET A 1 21.28 -16.79 22.68
CA MET A 1 20.21 -15.88 22.21
C MET A 1 19.44 -16.60 21.12
N THR A 2 18.18 -16.93 21.35
CA THR A 2 17.28 -17.34 20.27
C THR A 2 16.94 -16.09 19.45
N LEU A 3 16.97 -16.21 18.13
CA LEU A 3 16.50 -15.15 17.26
C LEU A 3 15.03 -14.85 17.61
N PRO A 4 14.61 -13.57 17.62
CA PRO A 4 13.20 -13.23 17.78
C PRO A 4 12.37 -13.94 16.69
N ASP A 5 11.17 -14.37 17.04
CA ASP A 5 10.24 -14.94 16.08
C ASP A 5 9.74 -13.82 15.16
N ILE A 6 10.28 -13.78 13.95
CA ILE A 6 9.95 -12.80 12.90
C ILE A 6 8.88 -13.33 11.94
N TYR A 7 8.35 -14.52 12.18
CA TYR A 7 7.35 -15.12 11.31
C TYR A 7 5.96 -14.59 11.65
N VAL A 8 5.30 -14.02 10.63
CA VAL A 8 3.90 -13.62 10.72
C VAL A 8 3.10 -14.53 9.79
N PRO A 9 2.26 -15.45 10.33
CA PRO A 9 1.40 -16.30 9.52
C PRO A 9 0.48 -15.47 8.61
N ALA A 10 0.22 -15.96 7.40
CA ALA A 10 -0.69 -15.30 6.47
C ALA A 10 -2.08 -15.11 7.10
N GLY A 11 -2.63 -13.89 6.97
CA GLY A 11 -3.94 -13.52 7.54
C GLY A 11 -3.94 -13.23 9.04
N SER A 12 -2.87 -13.54 9.79
CA SER A 12 -2.82 -13.29 11.24
C SER A 12 -2.65 -11.82 11.63
N SER A 13 -2.24 -10.98 10.70
CA SER A 13 -2.11 -9.53 10.88
C SER A 13 -3.18 -8.72 10.15
N GLY A 14 -4.06 -9.38 9.39
CA GLY A 14 -5.08 -8.71 8.61
C GLY A 14 -6.27 -8.22 9.44
N HIS A 15 -7.00 -7.27 8.88
CA HIS A 15 -8.27 -6.75 9.37
C HIS A 15 -9.00 -6.06 8.20
N GLY A 16 -10.34 -6.14 8.19
CA GLY A 16 -11.14 -5.57 7.10
C GLY A 16 -10.65 -6.00 5.72
N ASN A 17 -10.37 -5.04 4.84
CA ASN A 17 -9.84 -5.28 3.49
C ASN A 17 -8.31 -5.50 3.46
N PHE A 18 -7.62 -5.34 4.58
CA PHE A 18 -6.18 -5.57 4.69
C PHE A 18 -5.90 -7.03 5.06
N THR A 19 -5.19 -7.74 4.19
CA THR A 19 -4.75 -9.13 4.43
C THR A 19 -3.42 -9.22 5.18
N VAL A 20 -2.67 -8.11 5.19
CA VAL A 20 -1.44 -7.90 5.97
C VAL A 20 -1.52 -6.49 6.54
N ASP A 21 -1.24 -6.35 7.84
CA ASP A 21 -0.97 -5.06 8.48
C ASP A 21 0.14 -5.20 9.53
N ILE A 22 1.34 -4.78 9.14
CA ILE A 22 2.54 -4.82 9.97
C ILE A 22 3.14 -3.43 9.98
N ASP A 23 3.06 -2.74 11.11
CA ASP A 23 3.73 -1.47 11.36
C ASP A 23 5.10 -1.69 12.05
N PRO A 24 5.94 -0.65 12.18
CA PRO A 24 7.23 -0.77 12.86
C PRO A 24 7.10 -1.29 14.30
N GLN A 25 6.05 -0.88 15.01
CA GLN A 25 5.82 -1.20 16.42
C GLN A 25 5.57 -2.70 16.61
N ARG A 26 4.71 -3.28 15.78
CA ARG A 26 4.43 -4.72 15.73
C ARG A 26 5.64 -5.53 15.28
N ALA A 27 6.43 -5.00 14.34
CA ALA A 27 7.62 -5.68 13.84
C ALA A 27 8.82 -5.61 14.79
N GLY A 28 8.78 -4.72 15.80
CA GLY A 28 9.90 -4.52 16.73
C GLY A 28 11.10 -3.81 16.11
N TRP A 29 10.89 -3.05 15.02
CA TRP A 29 11.91 -2.22 14.37
C TRP A 29 11.46 -0.76 14.21
N ALA A 30 12.31 0.10 13.67
CA ALA A 30 12.11 1.55 13.76
C ALA A 30 11.29 2.18 12.63
N PHE A 31 11.36 1.69 11.39
CA PHE A 31 10.97 2.52 10.24
C PHE A 31 9.92 1.92 9.32
N SER A 32 10.08 0.66 8.91
CA SER A 32 9.32 0.12 7.79
C SER A 32 7.99 -0.51 8.22
N GLY A 33 7.00 -0.45 7.35
CA GLY A 33 5.75 -1.18 7.51
C GLY A 33 5.31 -1.78 6.17
N LEU A 34 4.39 -2.73 6.24
CA LEU A 34 3.74 -3.29 5.08
C LEU A 34 2.26 -3.51 5.38
N ARG A 35 1.42 -2.88 4.57
CA ARG A 35 0.01 -3.25 4.44
C ARG A 35 -0.23 -3.88 3.07
N VAL A 36 -1.16 -4.84 2.99
CA VAL A 36 -1.62 -5.39 1.72
C VAL A 36 -3.14 -5.34 1.65
N LEU A 37 -3.63 -4.44 0.83
CA LEU A 37 -5.05 -4.22 0.57
C LEU A 37 -5.55 -5.20 -0.50
N VAL A 38 -6.71 -5.80 -0.28
CA VAL A 38 -7.47 -6.54 -1.28
C VAL A 38 -8.82 -5.87 -1.43
N LEU A 39 -9.17 -5.51 -2.67
CA LEU A 39 -10.44 -4.91 -3.02
C LEU A 39 -11.22 -5.86 -3.92
N GLU A 40 -12.48 -6.08 -3.58
CA GLU A 40 -13.47 -6.63 -4.50
C GLU A 40 -13.75 -5.65 -5.64
N ALA A 41 -14.36 -6.13 -6.72
CA ALA A 41 -14.72 -5.29 -7.85
C ALA A 41 -15.68 -4.16 -7.46
N GLY A 42 -15.32 -2.93 -7.82
CA GLY A 42 -16.06 -1.71 -7.50
C GLY A 42 -15.87 -1.21 -6.06
N ALA A 43 -15.05 -1.88 -5.24
CA ALA A 43 -14.81 -1.46 -3.87
C ALA A 43 -13.75 -0.35 -3.79
N SER A 44 -13.80 0.39 -2.67
CA SER A 44 -12.88 1.47 -2.34
C SER A 44 -12.37 1.34 -0.90
N GLN A 45 -11.18 1.88 -0.64
CA GLN A 45 -10.60 1.97 0.69
C GLN A 45 -9.95 3.34 0.88
N VAL A 46 -10.33 4.02 1.97
CA VAL A 46 -9.63 5.22 2.47
C VAL A 46 -8.41 4.78 3.27
N VAL A 47 -7.29 5.44 3.04
CA VAL A 47 -6.00 5.18 3.70
C VAL A 47 -5.38 6.48 4.15
N GLU A 48 -4.95 6.51 5.40
CA GLU A 48 -4.12 7.58 5.96
C GLU A 48 -2.65 7.16 5.97
N THR A 49 -1.76 8.11 5.66
CA THR A 49 -0.31 7.91 5.71
C THR A 49 0.30 8.27 7.06
N GLY A 50 -0.36 9.14 7.84
CA GLY A 50 0.17 9.60 9.13
C GLY A 50 1.57 10.20 8.97
N GLU A 51 2.52 9.77 9.80
CA GLU A 51 3.93 10.20 9.73
C GLU A 51 4.77 9.43 8.68
N ALA A 52 4.17 8.47 7.98
CA ALA A 52 4.87 7.64 7.00
C ALA A 52 4.66 8.14 5.57
N GLU A 53 5.63 7.90 4.71
CA GLU A 53 5.42 7.86 3.27
C GLU A 53 5.15 6.41 2.83
N LEU A 54 4.46 6.23 1.71
CA LEU A 54 4.18 4.90 1.17
C LEU A 54 4.09 4.85 -0.35
N LEU A 55 4.08 3.63 -0.89
CA LEU A 55 3.71 3.37 -2.28
C LEU A 55 2.30 2.77 -2.35
N VAL A 56 1.54 3.09 -3.40
CA VAL A 56 0.44 2.26 -3.88
C VAL A 56 1.00 1.40 -5.02
N LEU A 57 1.35 0.15 -4.70
CA LEU A 57 2.00 -0.77 -5.63
C LEU A 57 1.05 -1.91 -6.03
N PRO A 58 0.58 -1.96 -7.28
CA PRO A 58 -0.28 -3.04 -7.76
C PRO A 58 0.45 -4.40 -7.76
N LEU A 59 -0.07 -5.36 -7.01
CA LEU A 59 0.35 -6.77 -7.09
C LEU A 59 -0.49 -7.54 -8.10
N ALA A 60 -1.78 -7.19 -8.21
CA ALA A 60 -2.72 -7.68 -9.21
C ALA A 60 -3.85 -6.64 -9.41
N GLY A 61 -4.30 -6.46 -10.65
CA GLY A 61 -5.31 -5.47 -11.01
C GLY A 61 -4.73 -4.05 -11.13
N GLY A 62 -5.60 -3.12 -11.53
CA GLY A 62 -5.35 -1.68 -11.58
C GLY A 62 -6.29 -0.94 -10.60
N ALA A 63 -6.01 0.33 -10.37
CA ALA A 63 -6.81 1.16 -9.46
C ALA A 63 -6.73 2.64 -9.82
N THR A 64 -7.78 3.36 -9.46
CA THR A 64 -7.80 4.81 -9.42
C THR A 64 -7.47 5.25 -7.99
N VAL A 65 -6.54 6.19 -7.83
CA VAL A 65 -6.16 6.76 -6.55
C VAL A 65 -6.47 8.24 -6.51
N GLU A 66 -7.26 8.65 -5.53
CA GLU A 66 -7.62 10.05 -5.30
C GLU A 66 -6.93 10.58 -4.05
N VAL A 67 -6.16 11.66 -4.19
CA VAL A 67 -5.42 12.30 -3.10
C VAL A 67 -5.29 13.80 -3.38
N ASP A 68 -5.54 14.64 -2.36
CA ASP A 68 -5.50 16.10 -2.48
C ASP A 68 -6.31 16.68 -3.68
N GLY A 69 -7.44 16.05 -4.02
CA GLY A 69 -8.27 16.46 -5.16
C GLY A 69 -7.67 16.13 -6.53
N GLN A 70 -6.57 15.37 -6.59
CA GLN A 70 -5.97 14.84 -7.80
C GLN A 70 -6.31 13.36 -7.96
N THR A 71 -6.52 12.94 -9.20
CA THR A 71 -6.81 11.55 -9.56
C THR A 71 -5.65 10.97 -10.36
N PHE A 72 -5.19 9.79 -9.96
CA PHE A 72 -4.12 9.04 -10.62
C PHE A 72 -4.62 7.65 -11.01
N GLU A 73 -4.40 7.26 -12.26
CA GLU A 73 -4.72 5.91 -12.74
C GLU A 73 -3.48 5.03 -12.68
N LEU A 74 -3.60 3.91 -11.95
CA LEU A 74 -2.62 2.84 -11.94
C LEU A 74 -3.07 1.73 -12.88
N GLU A 75 -2.33 1.53 -13.97
CA GLU A 75 -2.62 0.46 -14.93
C GLU A 75 -2.46 -0.90 -14.26
N GLY A 76 -1.44 -1.03 -13.43
CA GLY A 76 -1.17 -2.22 -12.66
C GLY A 76 -0.68 -3.39 -13.52
N ARG A 77 -0.95 -4.59 -13.04
CA ARG A 77 -0.55 -5.84 -13.71
C ARG A 77 -1.50 -6.97 -13.38
N ARG A 78 -1.58 -7.99 -14.23
CA ARG A 78 -2.44 -9.17 -13.99
C ARG A 78 -2.01 -9.95 -12.75
N SER A 79 -0.70 -10.11 -12.56
CA SER A 79 -0.10 -10.73 -11.38
C SER A 79 1.36 -10.30 -11.26
N VAL A 80 1.98 -10.55 -10.11
CA VAL A 80 3.41 -10.30 -9.87
C VAL A 80 4.35 -10.99 -10.87
N PHE A 81 3.88 -12.02 -11.58
CA PHE A 81 4.64 -12.74 -12.61
C PHE A 81 4.49 -12.13 -14.02
N SER A 82 3.69 -11.08 -14.18
CA SER A 82 3.43 -10.43 -15.47
C SER A 82 4.49 -9.40 -15.86
N GLY A 83 5.45 -9.11 -14.97
CA GLY A 83 6.49 -8.10 -15.17
C GLY A 83 6.39 -6.92 -14.20
N VAL A 84 7.08 -5.83 -14.58
CA VAL A 84 7.06 -4.55 -13.84
C VAL A 84 5.67 -3.89 -13.90
N THR A 85 5.38 -3.05 -12.91
CA THR A 85 4.14 -2.27 -12.83
C THR A 85 4.49 -0.81 -12.56
N ASP A 86 3.58 0.07 -12.93
CA ASP A 86 3.56 1.44 -12.44
C ASP A 86 3.11 1.47 -10.96
N TYR A 87 3.39 2.58 -10.28
CA TYR A 87 3.00 2.80 -8.89
C TYR A 87 2.86 4.28 -8.56
N LEU A 88 2.16 4.57 -7.47
CA LEU A 88 2.03 5.92 -6.92
C LEU A 88 2.85 6.04 -5.64
N TYR A 89 3.70 7.06 -5.53
CA TYR A 89 4.25 7.50 -4.25
C TYR A 89 3.28 8.48 -3.58
N VAL A 90 3.01 8.26 -2.29
CA VAL A 90 2.20 9.15 -1.46
C VAL A 90 3.02 9.55 -0.23
N GLY A 91 3.21 10.85 -0.04
CA GLY A 91 3.95 11.41 1.10
C GLY A 91 3.20 11.30 2.43
N ARG A 92 3.85 11.72 3.51
CA ARG A 92 3.26 11.81 4.85
C ARG A 92 2.16 12.87 4.96
N GLY A 93 1.30 12.71 5.95
CA GLY A 93 0.19 13.63 6.26
C GLY A 93 -0.91 13.64 5.20
N LYS A 94 -1.14 12.52 4.51
CA LYS A 94 -2.13 12.40 3.43
C LYS A 94 -3.23 11.41 3.80
N GLU A 95 -4.43 11.75 3.39
CA GLU A 95 -5.55 10.82 3.25
C GLU A 95 -5.79 10.62 1.74
N PHE A 96 -5.98 9.37 1.32
CA PHE A 96 -6.26 9.05 -0.06
C PHE A 96 -7.21 7.87 -0.18
N THR A 97 -7.94 7.80 -1.29
CA THR A 97 -8.86 6.70 -1.58
C THR A 97 -8.33 5.87 -2.75
N ILE A 98 -8.23 4.56 -2.55
CA ILE A 98 -7.96 3.60 -3.63
C ILE A 98 -9.30 2.99 -4.04
N THR A 99 -9.64 3.04 -5.32
CA THR A 99 -10.83 2.39 -5.91
C THR A 99 -10.39 1.44 -7.02
N SER A 100 -10.95 0.23 -7.07
CA SER A 100 -10.64 -0.71 -8.15
C SER A 100 -11.91 -1.21 -8.84
N VAL A 101 -12.06 -0.89 -10.12
CA VAL A 101 -13.24 -1.30 -10.92
C VAL A 101 -13.33 -2.82 -11.06
N GLN A 102 -12.20 -3.50 -11.29
CA GLN A 102 -12.15 -4.95 -11.50
C GLN A 102 -11.72 -5.72 -10.24
N GLY A 103 -11.52 -5.02 -9.13
CA GLY A 103 -10.88 -5.56 -7.94
C GLY A 103 -9.37 -5.72 -8.13
N GLY A 104 -8.67 -5.96 -7.03
CA GLY A 104 -7.22 -6.04 -7.07
C GLY A 104 -6.56 -6.24 -5.72
N ARG A 105 -5.24 -6.34 -5.77
CA ARG A 105 -4.38 -6.50 -4.60
C ARG A 105 -3.24 -5.50 -4.67
N PHE A 106 -3.13 -4.66 -3.65
CA PHE A 106 -2.23 -3.51 -3.64
C PHE A 106 -1.35 -3.58 -2.40
N ALA A 107 -0.04 -3.58 -2.60
CA ALA A 107 0.92 -3.45 -1.51
C ALA A 107 1.11 -1.97 -1.17
N LEU A 108 1.10 -1.68 0.12
CA LEU A 108 1.40 -0.38 0.69
C LEU A 108 2.65 -0.48 1.58
N PRO A 109 3.85 -0.70 0.99
CA PRO A 109 5.07 -0.60 1.74
C PRO A 109 5.22 0.85 2.22
N ALA A 110 5.51 1.03 3.50
CA ALA A 110 5.59 2.32 4.15
C ALA A 110 6.89 2.48 4.91
N ALA A 111 7.32 3.72 5.10
CA ALA A 111 8.44 4.08 5.96
C ALA A 111 8.15 5.40 6.67
N VAL A 112 8.51 5.51 7.95
CA VAL A 112 8.49 6.80 8.65
C VAL A 112 9.39 7.79 7.91
N ALA A 113 8.86 8.98 7.63
CA ALA A 113 9.55 9.99 6.83
C ALA A 113 9.65 11.33 7.58
N ALA A 114 10.76 12.04 7.40
CA ALA A 114 10.97 13.35 8.02
C ALA A 114 10.76 14.51 7.04
N ARG A 115 10.53 14.25 5.75
CA ARG A 115 10.35 15.28 4.70
C ARG A 115 9.00 15.12 4.01
N ASP A 116 8.41 16.24 3.62
CA ASP A 116 7.19 16.28 2.83
C ASP A 116 7.58 16.33 1.36
N LEU A 117 7.22 15.28 0.62
CA LEU A 117 7.41 15.20 -0.81
C LEU A 117 6.05 15.11 -1.50
N PRO A 118 5.92 15.66 -2.72
CA PRO A 118 4.67 15.64 -3.45
C PRO A 118 4.31 14.21 -3.88
N VAL A 119 3.00 13.97 -4.06
CA VAL A 119 2.50 12.76 -4.70
C VAL A 119 3.08 12.65 -6.11
N ALA A 120 3.57 11.46 -6.48
CA ALA A 120 4.21 11.24 -7.78
C ALA A 120 3.86 9.87 -8.35
N HIS A 121 3.39 9.85 -9.59
CA HIS A 121 3.16 8.62 -10.36
C HIS A 121 4.42 8.23 -11.12
N TYR A 122 4.77 6.95 -11.05
CA TYR A 122 5.93 6.38 -11.73
C TYR A 122 5.44 5.32 -12.72
N PRO A 123 5.55 5.58 -14.04
CA PRO A 123 5.11 4.64 -15.07
C PRO A 123 6.04 3.43 -15.17
N LYS A 124 5.59 2.41 -15.90
CA LYS A 124 6.36 1.19 -16.25
C LYS A 124 7.58 1.50 -17.11
#